data_AF-A0A090KZW9-F1
#
_entry.id   AF-A0A090KZW9-F1
#
_cell.length_a   1.000
_cell.length_b   1.000
_cell.length_c   1.000
_cell.angle_alpha   90.00
_cell.angle_beta   90.00
_cell.angle_gamma   90.00
#
_symmetry.space_group_name_H-M   'P 1'
#
loop_
_entity.id
_entity.type
_entity.pdbx_description
1 polymer ?
#
loop_
_entity_poly.entity_id
_entity_poly.type
_entity_poly.pdbx_seq_one_letter_code
_entity_poly.pdbx_strand_id
1 'polypeptide(L)'
;MSSARGIIDLTFFIYQIFHTVKAVWRTTLEFIFTKKLLLNYYEMARPSKSVNNENSRGVTKRAKKDANAPKRGKSAYMFWLAENRARLTKPGMGVTDVAKAAGAEWNKLQDKQKWEKMAAEDKERYEKEMATYKANQ
;
A
#
# COMPACT_ATOMS: atom_id res chain seq x y z
N MET A 1 -66.50 0.92 -57.83
CA MET A 1 -66.22 -0.45 -57.30
C MET A 1 -64.81 -0.42 -56.73
N SER A 2 -64.64 -0.27 -55.42
CA SER A 2 -64.69 -1.33 -54.41
C SER A 2 -63.27 -1.62 -53.91
N SER A 3 -63.17 -1.99 -52.64
CA SER A 3 -62.02 -2.59 -51.94
C SER A 3 -61.14 -1.59 -51.19
N ALA A 4 -61.35 -1.36 -49.88
CA ALA A 4 -61.21 -2.27 -48.74
C ALA A 4 -59.75 -2.43 -48.27
N ARG A 5 -59.61 -2.36 -46.94
CA ARG A 5 -58.49 -2.83 -46.08
C ARG A 5 -57.37 -1.82 -45.78
N GLY A 6 -57.73 -0.75 -45.08
CA GLY A 6 -56.78 0.02 -44.25
C GLY A 6 -56.49 -0.66 -42.90
N ILE A 7 -56.11 -1.94 -42.91
CA ILE A 7 -55.69 -2.70 -41.74
C ILE A 7 -54.32 -3.32 -42.06
N ILE A 8 -53.36 -2.42 -42.22
CA ILE A 8 -51.92 -2.64 -42.41
C ILE A 8 -51.37 -1.37 -41.72
N ASP A 9 -50.70 -1.34 -40.56
CA ASP A 9 -49.84 -2.36 -39.96
C ASP A 9 -49.41 -1.94 -38.53
N LEU A 10 -50.35 -1.89 -37.56
CA LEU A 10 -49.96 -1.62 -36.15
C LEU A 10 -49.06 -2.74 -35.59
N THR A 11 -49.12 -3.93 -36.19
CA THR A 11 -48.26 -5.09 -35.93
C THR A 11 -46.83 -4.91 -36.48
N PHE A 12 -46.62 -4.13 -37.54
CA PHE A 12 -45.30 -3.87 -38.10
C PHE A 12 -44.53 -2.83 -37.27
N PHE A 13 -45.24 -1.85 -36.68
CA PHE A 13 -44.63 -0.86 -35.79
C PHE A 13 -44.16 -1.46 -34.46
N ILE A 14 -44.94 -2.38 -33.88
CA ILE A 14 -44.53 -3.13 -32.68
C ILE A 14 -43.34 -4.07 -32.99
N TYR A 15 -43.28 -4.64 -34.19
CA TYR A 15 -42.16 -5.47 -34.63
C TYR A 15 -40.85 -4.68 -34.77
N GLN A 16 -40.91 -3.41 -35.21
CA GLN A 16 -39.74 -2.52 -35.25
C GLN A 16 -39.22 -2.15 -33.85
N ILE A 17 -40.10 -1.95 -32.88
CA ILE A 17 -39.72 -1.71 -31.48
C ILE A 17 -39.10 -2.96 -30.85
N PHE A 18 -39.66 -4.15 -31.09
CA PHE A 18 -39.08 -5.41 -30.59
C PHE A 18 -37.73 -5.74 -31.25
N HIS A 19 -37.55 -5.45 -32.54
CA HIS A 19 -36.30 -5.71 -33.24
C HIS A 19 -35.17 -4.78 -32.77
N THR A 20 -35.45 -3.50 -32.56
CA THR A 20 -34.48 -2.52 -32.04
C THR A 20 -34.14 -2.75 -30.58
N VAL A 21 -35.13 -3.10 -29.73
CA VAL A 21 -34.88 -3.48 -28.33
C VAL A 21 -34.06 -4.77 -28.23
N LYS A 22 -34.29 -5.77 -29.09
CA LYS A 22 -33.50 -7.02 -29.12
C LYS A 22 -32.07 -6.80 -29.63
N ALA A 23 -31.87 -5.87 -30.57
CA ALA A 23 -30.54 -5.49 -31.07
C ALA A 23 -29.74 -4.74 -29.99
N VAL A 24 -30.36 -3.82 -29.26
CA VAL A 24 -29.74 -3.10 -28.13
C VAL A 24 -29.51 -4.04 -26.94
N TRP A 25 -30.40 -5.01 -26.69
CA TRP A 25 -30.22 -6.01 -25.64
C TRP A 25 -29.10 -7.01 -25.97
N ARG A 26 -28.93 -7.38 -27.25
CA ARG A 26 -27.81 -8.18 -27.73
C ARG A 26 -26.48 -7.44 -27.59
N THR A 27 -26.39 -6.16 -27.98
CA THR A 27 -25.13 -5.41 -27.87
C THR A 27 -24.77 -5.06 -26.42
N THR A 28 -25.76 -4.80 -25.57
CA THR A 28 -25.52 -4.56 -24.14
C THR A 28 -25.20 -5.84 -23.37
N LEU A 29 -25.81 -6.98 -23.70
CA LEU A 29 -25.41 -8.27 -23.12
C LEU A 29 -24.03 -8.71 -23.59
N GLU A 30 -23.68 -8.51 -24.86
CA GLU A 30 -22.32 -8.74 -25.33
C GLU A 30 -21.33 -7.78 -24.63
N PHE A 31 -21.69 -6.52 -24.38
CA PHE A 31 -20.84 -5.58 -23.63
C PHE A 31 -20.68 -5.94 -22.15
N ILE A 32 -21.73 -6.43 -21.49
CA ILE A 32 -21.67 -6.91 -20.10
C ILE A 32 -20.91 -8.23 -20.02
N PHE A 33 -21.13 -9.15 -20.96
CA PHE A 33 -20.46 -10.45 -21.03
C PHE A 33 -18.98 -10.30 -21.34
N THR A 34 -18.61 -9.43 -22.30
CA THR A 34 -17.20 -9.12 -22.61
C THR A 34 -16.52 -8.33 -21.49
N LYS A 35 -17.19 -7.39 -20.81
CA LYS A 35 -16.63 -6.73 -19.62
C LYS A 35 -16.45 -7.70 -18.45
N LYS A 36 -17.34 -8.67 -18.28
CA LYS A 36 -17.20 -9.72 -17.25
C LYS A 36 -16.06 -10.69 -17.59
N LEU A 37 -15.89 -11.04 -18.86
CA LEU A 37 -14.76 -11.83 -19.35
C LEU A 37 -13.43 -11.06 -19.18
N LEU A 38 -13.40 -9.76 -19.51
CA LEU A 38 -12.25 -8.89 -19.33
C LEU A 38 -11.91 -8.66 -17.85
N LEU A 39 -12.90 -8.53 -16.97
CA LEU A 39 -12.67 -8.42 -15.52
C LEU A 39 -12.12 -9.72 -14.94
N ASN A 40 -12.60 -10.87 -15.39
CA ASN A 40 -12.05 -12.16 -14.99
C ASN A 40 -10.62 -12.36 -15.51
N TYR A 41 -10.37 -11.98 -16.77
CA TYR A 41 -9.02 -11.94 -17.35
C TYR A 41 -8.10 -10.98 -16.59
N TYR A 42 -8.60 -9.80 -16.16
CA TYR A 42 -7.84 -8.83 -15.39
C TYR A 42 -7.53 -9.31 -13.96
N GLU A 43 -8.44 -10.03 -13.31
CA GLU A 43 -8.18 -10.65 -11.99
C GLU A 43 -7.15 -11.79 -12.09
N MET A 44 -7.19 -12.62 -13.13
CA MET A 44 -6.18 -13.67 -13.36
C MET A 44 -4.80 -13.09 -13.72
N ALA A 45 -4.76 -11.99 -14.48
CA ALA A 45 -3.53 -11.32 -14.91
C ALA A 45 -3.01 -10.30 -13.89
N ARG A 46 -3.69 -10.11 -12.75
CA ARG A 46 -3.20 -9.29 -11.64
C ARG A 46 -2.09 -10.08 -10.96
N PRO A 47 -0.80 -9.68 -11.07
CA PRO A 47 0.22 -10.30 -10.25
C PRO A 47 -0.21 -10.11 -8.80
N SER A 48 -0.33 -11.21 -8.05
CA SER A 48 -0.56 -11.14 -6.61
C SER A 48 0.43 -10.14 -6.05
N LYS A 49 -0.02 -9.17 -5.24
CA LYS A 49 0.92 -8.43 -4.38
C LYS A 49 1.51 -9.46 -3.42
N SER A 50 2.52 -10.17 -3.87
CA SER A 50 3.41 -10.89 -2.99
C SER A 50 3.96 -9.79 -2.06
N VAL A 51 3.65 -9.91 -0.78
CA VAL A 51 4.43 -9.22 0.25
C VAL A 51 5.77 -9.95 0.26
N ASN A 52 6.56 -9.75 -0.80
CA ASN A 52 7.94 -10.19 -0.87
C ASN A 52 8.68 -9.30 0.13
N ASN A 53 8.86 -9.83 1.34
CA ASN A 53 9.91 -9.35 2.24
C ASN A 53 11.26 -9.85 1.74
N GLU A 54 11.55 -9.56 0.47
CA GLU A 54 12.86 -9.72 -0.14
C GLU A 54 13.62 -8.44 0.15
N ASN A 55 13.95 -8.28 1.42
CA ASN A 55 14.76 -7.17 1.88
C ASN A 55 16.24 -7.46 1.61
N SER A 56 16.60 -7.89 0.40
CA SER A 56 17.94 -7.69 -0.16
C SER A 56 17.98 -6.31 -0.79
N ARG A 57 17.67 -5.27 0.01
CA ARG A 57 18.10 -3.91 -0.36
C ARG A 57 19.60 -4.01 -0.48
N GLY A 58 20.11 -3.98 -1.71
CA GLY A 58 21.53 -3.93 -1.99
C GLY A 58 22.11 -2.93 -1.01
N VAL A 59 23.07 -3.39 -0.20
CA VAL A 59 23.81 -2.53 0.71
C VAL A 59 24.60 -1.61 -0.19
N THR A 60 23.97 -0.55 -0.68
CA THR A 60 24.68 0.61 -1.19
C THR A 60 25.56 1.02 -0.03
N LYS A 61 26.87 0.80 -0.18
CA LYS A 61 27.87 1.21 0.80
C LYS A 61 27.58 2.69 1.06
N ARG A 62 26.92 2.97 2.18
CA ARG A 62 26.63 4.34 2.58
C ARG A 62 27.99 5.02 2.63
N ALA A 63 28.16 6.09 1.87
CA ALA A 63 29.37 6.91 1.94
C ALA A 63 29.69 7.12 3.42
N LYS A 64 30.94 6.85 3.81
CA LYS A 64 31.38 7.01 5.20
C LYS A 64 31.03 8.44 5.60
N LYS A 65 30.10 8.56 6.54
CA LYS A 65 29.71 9.87 7.06
C LYS A 65 30.96 10.49 7.69
N ASP A 66 31.22 11.77 7.45
CA ASP A 66 32.37 12.47 8.01
C ASP A 66 32.45 12.23 9.52
N ALA A 67 33.64 11.98 10.04
CA ALA A 67 33.84 11.60 11.45
C ALA A 67 33.39 12.70 12.42
N ASN A 68 33.36 13.96 11.96
CA ASN A 68 32.94 15.11 12.74
C ASN A 68 31.42 15.40 12.62
N ALA A 69 30.70 14.73 11.72
CA ALA A 69 29.27 14.97 11.54
C ALA A 69 28.47 14.44 12.75
N PRO A 70 27.56 15.24 13.34
CA PRO A 70 26.81 14.81 14.50
C PRO A 70 25.96 13.57 14.18
N LYS A 71 25.87 12.70 15.18
CA LYS A 71 25.16 11.42 15.08
C LYS A 71 23.67 11.69 15.04
N ARG A 72 22.96 11.06 14.10
CA ARG A 72 21.51 11.27 13.95
C ARG A 72 20.77 10.98 15.25
N GLY A 73 19.76 11.80 15.53
CA GLY A 73 18.84 11.57 16.64
C GLY A 73 18.17 10.20 16.58
N LYS A 74 17.96 9.58 17.73
CA LYS A 74 17.29 8.29 17.91
C LYS A 74 15.77 8.49 17.92
N SER A 75 15.03 7.59 17.29
CA SER A 75 13.57 7.58 17.37
C SER A 75 13.07 6.91 18.65
N ALA A 76 11.79 7.12 18.99
CA ALA A 76 11.13 6.51 20.14
C ALA A 76 11.30 4.98 20.18
N TYR A 77 11.13 4.33 19.02
CA TYR A 77 11.38 2.89 18.87
C TYR A 77 12.82 2.49 19.21
N MET A 78 13.82 3.31 18.89
CA MET A 78 15.22 3.00 19.19
C MET A 78 15.54 3.11 20.68
N PHE A 79 14.88 4.02 21.40
CA PHE A 79 14.95 4.09 22.86
C PHE A 79 14.28 2.87 23.50
N TRP A 80 13.06 2.55 23.06
CA TRP A 80 12.35 1.37 23.51
C TRP A 80 13.14 0.08 23.24
N LEU A 81 13.72 -0.06 22.05
CA LEU A 81 14.51 -1.22 21.68
C LEU A 81 15.79 -1.31 22.50
N ALA A 82 16.43 -0.19 22.85
CA ALA A 82 17.62 -0.22 23.71
C ALA A 82 17.30 -0.80 25.11
N GLU A 83 16.16 -0.42 25.68
CA GLU A 83 15.69 -0.94 26.99
C GLU A 83 15.24 -2.41 26.91
N ASN A 84 14.54 -2.79 25.84
CA ASN A 84 13.87 -4.10 25.75
C ASN A 84 14.66 -5.14 24.96
N ARG A 85 15.72 -4.78 24.24
CA ARG A 85 16.53 -5.72 23.46
C ARG A 85 17.17 -6.78 24.33
N ALA A 86 17.61 -6.45 25.54
CA ALA A 86 18.17 -7.44 26.47
C ALA A 86 17.12 -8.51 26.85
N ARG A 87 15.85 -8.11 27.02
CA ARG A 87 14.73 -9.02 27.28
C ARG A 87 14.38 -9.89 26.07
N LEU A 88 14.47 -9.30 24.87
CA LEU A 88 14.09 -9.96 23.61
C LEU A 88 15.19 -10.84 23.02
N THR A 89 16.45 -10.60 23.39
CA THR A 89 17.60 -11.38 22.90
C THR A 89 17.71 -12.66 23.70
N LYS A 90 17.43 -13.79 23.06
CA LYS A 90 17.67 -15.13 23.62
C LYS A 90 19.00 -15.69 23.10
N PRO A 91 19.75 -16.46 23.90
CA PRO A 91 20.96 -17.12 23.42
C PRO A 91 20.61 -18.04 22.24
N GLY A 92 21.27 -17.84 21.10
CA GLY A 92 21.04 -18.59 19.86
C GLY A 92 20.04 -17.96 18.86
N MET A 93 19.37 -16.86 19.22
CA MET A 93 18.46 -16.18 18.29
C MET A 93 19.19 -15.17 17.39
N GLY A 94 18.92 -15.21 16.08
CA GLY A 94 19.47 -14.25 15.13
C GLY A 94 18.93 -12.84 15.35
N VAL A 95 19.74 -11.81 15.05
CA VAL A 95 19.33 -10.39 15.17
C VAL A 95 18.06 -10.09 14.39
N THR A 96 17.85 -10.79 13.26
CA THR A 96 16.64 -10.69 12.43
C THR A 96 15.38 -11.13 13.17
N ASP A 97 15.45 -12.21 13.93
CA ASP A 97 14.28 -12.75 14.65
C ASP A 97 13.94 -11.89 15.87
N VAL A 98 14.97 -11.38 16.57
CA VAL A 98 14.81 -10.38 17.62
C VAL A 98 14.14 -9.12 17.06
N ALA A 99 14.53 -8.64 15.87
CA ALA A 99 13.93 -7.47 15.24
C ALA A 99 12.47 -7.70 14.84
N LYS A 100 12.11 -8.90 14.36
CA LYS A 100 10.70 -9.27 14.07
C LYS A 100 9.85 -9.26 15.34
N ALA A 101 10.33 -9.89 16.42
CA ALA A 101 9.63 -9.93 17.70
C ALA A 101 9.46 -8.51 18.29
N ALA A 102 10.53 -7.71 18.24
CA ALA A 102 10.53 -6.32 18.68
C ALA A 102 9.51 -5.45 17.94
N GLY A 103 9.43 -5.57 16.61
CA GLY A 103 8.46 -4.83 15.81
C GLY A 103 7.01 -5.20 16.14
N ALA A 104 6.74 -6.49 16.39
CA ALA A 104 5.41 -6.96 16.78
C ALA A 104 4.98 -6.41 18.15
N GLU A 105 5.88 -6.36 19.13
CA GLU A 105 5.59 -5.83 20.47
C GLU A 105 5.41 -4.30 20.45
N TRP A 106 6.26 -3.58 19.69
CA TRP A 106 6.12 -2.14 19.51
C TRP A 106 4.78 -1.72 18.88
N ASN A 107 4.24 -2.51 17.95
CA ASN A 107 2.94 -2.24 17.35
C ASN A 107 1.77 -2.51 18.30
N LYS A 108 1.96 -3.37 19.30
CA LYS A 108 0.95 -3.67 20.32
C LYS A 108 0.93 -2.64 21.45
N LEU A 109 2.07 -2.00 21.75
CA LEU A 109 2.16 -0.93 22.72
C LEU A 109 1.26 0.24 22.31
N GLN A 110 0.34 0.63 23.20
CA GLN A 110 -0.54 1.79 23.01
C GLN A 110 0.07 3.05 23.61
N ASP A 111 0.68 2.93 24.80
CA ASP A 111 1.40 4.03 25.43
C ASP A 111 2.84 4.07 24.93
N LYS A 112 3.14 5.09 24.12
CA LYS A 112 4.49 5.37 23.59
C LYS A 112 5.03 6.71 24.07
N GLN A 113 4.26 7.45 24.88
CA GLN A 113 4.53 8.85 25.22
C GLN A 113 5.88 9.02 25.91
N LYS A 114 6.24 8.09 26.81
CA LYS A 114 7.56 8.06 27.47
C LYS A 114 8.71 8.12 26.45
N TRP A 115 8.68 7.26 25.43
CA TRP A 115 9.76 7.17 24.45
C TRP A 115 9.67 8.25 23.38
N GLU A 116 8.46 8.76 23.08
CA GLU A 116 8.26 9.92 22.20
C GLU A 116 8.86 11.19 22.80
N LYS A 117 8.69 11.42 24.11
CA LYS A 117 9.33 12.54 24.82
C LYS A 117 10.87 12.44 24.75
N MET A 118 11.42 11.27 25.04
CA MET A 118 12.87 11.03 24.91
C MET A 118 13.37 11.25 23.48
N ALA A 119 12.59 10.86 22.47
CA ALA A 119 12.92 11.08 21.08
C ALA A 119 12.86 12.56 20.67
N ALA A 120 11.93 13.33 21.24
CA ALA A 120 11.86 14.77 21.04
C ALA A 120 13.08 15.49 21.64
N GLU A 121 13.45 15.16 22.88
CA GLU A 121 14.65 15.68 23.53
C GLU A 121 15.94 15.36 22.73
N ASP A 122 16.05 14.13 22.23
CA ASP A 122 17.21 13.70 21.43
C ASP A 122 17.25 14.38 20.04
N LYS A 123 16.08 14.69 19.48
CA LYS A 123 15.95 15.48 18.23
C LYS A 123 16.44 16.91 18.45
N GLU A 124 16.04 17.56 19.54
CA GLU A 124 16.52 18.90 19.88
C GLU A 124 18.04 18.93 20.09
N ARG A 125 18.60 17.92 20.77
CA ARG A 125 20.07 17.78 20.91
C ARG A 125 20.73 17.72 19.54
N TYR A 126 20.23 16.87 18.65
CA TYR A 126 20.78 16.71 17.30
C TYR A 126 20.68 17.99 16.47
N GLU A 127 19.60 18.75 16.59
CA GLU A 127 19.43 20.03 15.90
C GLU A 127 20.45 21.07 16.37
N LYS A 128 20.69 21.17 17.69
CA LYS A 128 21.71 22.05 18.27
C LYS A 128 23.11 21.66 17.80
N GLU A 129 23.47 20.38 17.89
CA GLU A 129 24.76 19.86 17.43
C GLU A 129 24.94 20.08 15.92
N MET A 130 23.89 19.83 15.10
CA MET A 130 23.93 20.04 13.66
C MET A 130 24.08 21.52 13.29
N ALA A 131 23.46 22.43 14.04
CA ALA A 131 23.64 23.86 13.84
C ALA A 131 25.10 24.27 14.07
N THR A 132 25.72 23.80 15.16
CA THR A 132 27.15 24.05 15.42
C THR A 132 28.07 23.42 14.37
N TYR A 133 27.75 22.20 13.92
CA TYR A 133 28.52 21.53 12.88
C TYR A 133 28.48 22.28 11.54
N LYS A 134 27.30 22.74 11.12
CA LYS A 134 27.14 23.53 9.90
C LYS A 134 27.80 24.91 9.99
N ALA A 135 27.84 25.50 11.18
CA ALA A 135 28.53 26.77 11.39
C ALA A 135 30.06 26.62 11.39
N ASN A 136 30.56 25.43 11.74
CA ASN A 136 31.99 25.08 11.76
C ASN A 136 32.47 24.38 10.47
N GLN A 137 31.62 24.28 9.44
CA GLN A 137 31.93 23.68 8.13
C GLN A 137 32.06 24.78 7.08
#